data_AF-A0A1Y3MTH0-F1
#
_entry.id   AF-A0A1Y3MTH0-F1
#
_cell.length_a   1.000
_cell.length_b   1.000
_cell.length_c   1.000
_cell.angle_alpha   90.00
_cell.angle_beta   90.00
_cell.angle_gamma   90.00
#
_symmetry.space_group_name_H-M   'P 1'
#
loop_
_entity.id
_entity.type
_entity.pdbx_description
1 polymer ?
#
loop_
_entity_poly.entity_id
_entity_poly.type
_entity_poly.pdbx_seq_one_letter_code
_entity_poly.pdbx_strand_id
1 'polypeptide(L)'
;MARIRELENNYFERYTECIMSSYDRIHKSDMDSIENEELRELLSDKEIILNSLNATHDFHLLKFDQQEDGLSSGCNKELEDEIQRTHNEETQRNRKRVIEIITYVERLYYEIEQAEDNIF
;
A
#
# COMPACT_ATOMS: atom_id res chain seq x y z
N MET A 1 -9.87 -4.99 4.02
CA MET A 1 -10.43 -5.24 2.68
C MET A 1 -11.93 -5.41 2.67
N ALA A 2 -12.48 -6.40 3.39
CA ALA A 2 -13.94 -6.59 3.47
C ALA A 2 -14.70 -5.29 3.77
N ARG A 3 -14.22 -4.49 4.74
CA ARG A 3 -14.85 -3.22 5.12
C ARG A 3 -14.78 -2.12 4.05
N ILE A 4 -13.69 -2.00 3.28
CA ILE A 4 -13.59 -0.95 2.24
C ILE A 4 -14.49 -1.32 1.06
N ARG A 5 -14.48 -2.59 0.65
CA ARG A 5 -15.39 -3.08 -0.40
C ARG A 5 -16.85 -2.98 0.02
N GLU A 6 -17.18 -3.30 1.27
CA GLU A 6 -18.53 -3.13 1.82
C GLU A 6 -18.98 -1.65 1.80
N LEU A 7 -18.09 -0.72 2.16
CA LEU A 7 -18.38 0.72 2.08
C LEU A 7 -18.57 1.18 0.64
N GLU A 8 -17.75 0.71 -0.30
CA GLU A 8 -17.89 1.04 -1.72
C GLU A 8 -19.18 0.46 -2.31
N ASN A 9 -19.56 -0.76 -1.94
CA ASN A 9 -20.83 -1.35 -2.36
C ASN A 9 -22.00 -0.53 -1.83
N ASN A 10 -21.97 -0.12 -0.55
CA ASN A 10 -23.01 0.73 0.01
C ASN A 10 -23.06 2.12 -0.65
N TYR A 11 -21.90 2.70 -0.96
CA TYR A 11 -21.81 3.95 -1.70
C TYR A 11 -22.43 3.80 -3.09
N PHE A 12 -22.06 2.75 -3.82
CA PHE A 12 -22.55 2.47 -5.16
C PHE A 12 -24.06 2.27 -5.19
N GLU A 13 -24.62 1.50 -4.25
CA GLU A 13 -26.08 1.30 -4.14
C GLU A 13 -26.81 2.63 -3.94
N ARG A 14 -26.37 3.45 -2.98
CA ARG A 14 -27.00 4.74 -2.67
C ARG A 14 -26.82 5.76 -3.80
N TYR A 15 -25.66 5.74 -4.45
CA TYR A 15 -25.37 6.62 -5.59
C TYR A 15 -26.25 6.25 -6.78
N THR A 16 -26.38 4.95 -7.07
CA THR A 16 -27.27 4.44 -8.11
C THR A 16 -28.71 4.86 -7.86
N GLU A 17 -29.22 4.68 -6.64
CA GLU A 17 -30.57 5.10 -6.27
C GLU A 17 -30.78 6.61 -6.50
N CYS A 18 -29.82 7.44 -6.09
CA CYS A 18 -29.87 8.89 -6.26
C CYS A 18 -29.89 9.31 -7.74
N ILE A 19 -29.03 8.71 -8.57
CA ILE A 19 -28.95 8.99 -10.00
C ILE A 19 -30.22 8.53 -10.70
N MET A 20 -30.73 7.34 -10.40
CA MET A 20 -31.97 6.82 -11.00
C MET A 20 -33.19 7.68 -10.60
N SER A 21 -33.27 8.11 -9.34
CA SER A 21 -34.32 9.04 -8.88
C SER A 21 -34.25 10.39 -9.61
N SER A 22 -33.05 10.86 -9.92
CA SER A 22 -32.84 12.11 -10.65
C SER A 22 -33.16 11.96 -12.13
N TYR A 23 -32.78 10.84 -12.74
CA TYR A 23 -33.14 10.47 -14.10
C TYR A 23 -34.67 10.43 -14.28
N ASP A 24 -35.39 9.74 -13.40
CA ASP A 24 -36.85 9.64 -13.47
C ASP A 24 -37.56 11.00 -13.31
N ARG A 25 -36.98 11.92 -12.52
CA ARG A 25 -37.51 13.29 -12.37
C ARG A 25 -37.28 14.10 -13.64
N ILE A 26 -36.09 14.03 -14.21
CA ILE A 26 -35.71 14.70 -15.45
C ILE A 26 -36.56 14.17 -16.61
N HIS A 27 -36.74 12.86 -16.72
CA HIS A 27 -37.55 12.26 -17.78
C HIS A 27 -39.05 12.63 -17.69
N LYS A 28 -39.54 12.97 -16.49
CA LYS A 28 -40.91 13.50 -16.29
C LYS A 28 -41.01 15.00 -16.56
N SER A 29 -39.93 15.75 -16.42
CA SER A 29 -39.86 17.17 -16.77
C SER A 29 -39.39 17.31 -18.20
N ASP A 30 -40.30 17.65 -19.11
CA ASP A 30 -40.05 17.88 -20.55
C ASP A 30 -38.57 17.95 -20.98
N MET A 31 -38.04 16.84 -21.51
CA MET A 31 -36.61 16.66 -21.85
C MET A 31 -36.12 17.66 -22.92
N ASP A 32 -37.06 18.24 -23.66
CA ASP A 32 -36.81 19.28 -24.66
C ASP A 32 -36.36 20.62 -24.04
N SER A 33 -36.47 20.76 -22.72
CA SER A 33 -35.95 21.91 -21.97
C SER A 33 -34.43 21.86 -21.72
N ILE A 34 -33.77 20.73 -22.02
CA ILE A 34 -32.32 20.60 -21.91
C ILE A 34 -31.66 21.22 -23.15
N GLU A 35 -31.02 22.38 -22.99
CA GLU A 35 -30.36 23.13 -24.09
C GLU A 35 -29.15 22.41 -24.70
N ASN A 36 -28.51 21.49 -23.95
CA ASN A 36 -27.33 20.78 -24.40
C ASN A 36 -27.70 19.43 -25.05
N GLU A 37 -27.41 19.30 -26.34
CA GLU A 37 -27.70 18.12 -27.15
C GLU A 37 -26.98 16.85 -26.64
N GLU A 38 -25.70 16.93 -26.30
CA GLU A 38 -24.92 15.79 -25.82
C GLU A 38 -25.46 15.27 -24.48
N LEU A 39 -25.87 16.18 -23.59
CA LEU A 39 -26.51 15.84 -22.33
C LEU A 39 -27.90 15.23 -22.55
N ARG A 40 -28.66 15.72 -23.53
CA ARG A 40 -29.97 15.18 -23.88
C ARG A 40 -29.85 13.77 -24.46
N GLU A 41 -28.88 13.54 -25.33
CA GLU A 41 -28.57 12.21 -25.88
C GLU A 41 -28.18 11.24 -24.76
N LEU A 42 -27.27 11.65 -23.87
CA LEU A 42 -26.86 10.85 -22.72
C LEU A 42 -28.03 10.50 -21.78
N LEU A 43 -28.93 11.46 -21.54
CA LEU A 43 -30.10 11.28 -20.66
C LEU A 43 -31.30 10.66 -21.40
N SER A 44 -31.22 10.46 -22.71
CA SER A 44 -32.28 9.80 -23.48
C SER A 44 -32.29 8.28 -23.25
N ASP A 45 -31.13 7.70 -22.90
CA ASP A 45 -30.97 6.27 -22.70
C ASP A 45 -30.48 5.93 -21.28
N LYS A 46 -31.36 5.31 -20.51
CA LYS A 46 -31.08 4.84 -19.16
C LYS A 46 -29.94 3.83 -19.10
N GLU A 47 -29.78 2.99 -20.13
CA GLU A 47 -28.77 1.94 -20.16
C GLU A 47 -27.36 2.54 -20.24
N ILE A 48 -27.19 3.66 -20.95
CA ILE A 48 -25.89 4.36 -21.02
C ILE A 48 -25.48 4.84 -19.62
N ILE A 49 -26.42 5.37 -18.85
CA ILE A 49 -26.17 5.85 -17.48
C ILE A 49 -25.82 4.69 -16.55
N LEU A 50 -26.58 3.58 -16.61
CA LEU A 50 -26.31 2.38 -15.81
C LEU A 50 -24.94 1.78 -16.12
N ASN A 51 -24.60 1.65 -17.41
CA ASN A 51 -23.29 1.18 -17.84
C ASN A 51 -22.17 2.10 -17.36
N SER A 52 -22.37 3.42 -17.41
CA SER A 52 -21.39 4.39 -16.89
C SER A 52 -21.21 4.29 -15.38
N LEU A 53 -22.29 4.04 -14.63
CA LEU A 53 -22.25 3.84 -13.19
C LEU A 53 -21.47 2.56 -12.83
N ASN A 54 -21.78 1.45 -13.50
CA ASN A 54 -21.07 0.18 -13.31
C ASN A 54 -19.57 0.34 -13.61
N ALA A 55 -19.22 0.99 -14.72
CA ALA A 55 -17.82 1.26 -15.07
C ALA A 55 -17.10 2.11 -14.01
N THR A 56 -17.79 3.09 -13.41
CA THR A 56 -17.24 3.91 -12.33
C THR A 56 -16.98 3.08 -11.07
N HIS A 57 -17.92 2.21 -10.71
CA HIS A 57 -17.78 1.30 -9.58
C HIS A 57 -16.62 0.32 -9.76
N ASP A 58 -16.53 -0.32 -10.93
CA ASP A 58 -15.43 -1.22 -11.28
C ASP A 58 -14.07 -0.49 -11.21
N PHE A 59 -14.03 0.76 -11.67
CA PHE A 59 -12.83 1.59 -11.58
C PHE A 59 -12.44 1.90 -10.13
N HIS A 60 -13.39 2.21 -9.25
CA HIS A 60 -13.11 2.42 -7.83
C HIS A 60 -12.55 1.16 -7.17
N LEU A 61 -13.16 0.00 -7.41
CA LEU A 61 -12.68 -1.27 -6.89
C LEU A 61 -11.25 -1.57 -7.36
N LEU A 62 -10.96 -1.36 -8.65
CA LEU A 62 -9.62 -1.50 -9.20
C LEU A 62 -8.61 -0.58 -8.49
N LYS A 63 -8.99 0.65 -8.18
CA LYS A 63 -8.11 1.59 -7.47
C LYS A 63 -7.83 1.15 -6.04
N PHE A 64 -8.82 0.60 -5.35
CA PHE A 64 -8.61 0.05 -4.02
C PHE A 64 -7.70 -1.17 -4.04
N ASP A 65 -7.88 -2.08 -4.98
CA ASP A 65 -7.02 -3.27 -5.13
C ASP A 65 -5.57 -2.87 -5.45
N GLN A 66 -5.36 -1.89 -6.33
CA GLN A 66 -4.01 -1.36 -6.62
C GLN A 66 -3.32 -0.76 -5.38
N GLN A 67 -4.07 -0.04 -4.54
CA GLN A 67 -3.53 0.52 -3.31
C GLN A 67 -3.24 -0.56 -2.27
N GLU A 68 -4.12 -1.57 -2.16
CA GLU A 68 -3.92 -2.76 -1.33
C GLU A 68 -2.62 -3.47 -1.69
N ASP A 69 -2.41 -3.76 -2.97
CA ASP A 69 -1.23 -4.44 -3.46
C ASP A 69 0.03 -3.62 -3.17
N GLY A 70 -0.03 -2.30 -3.40
CA GLY A 70 1.06 -1.38 -3.10
C GLY A 70 1.44 -1.39 -1.61
N LEU A 71 0.45 -1.34 -0.71
CA LEU A 71 0.69 -1.37 0.73
C LEU A 71 1.23 -2.73 1.20
N SER A 72 0.65 -3.82 0.70
CA SER A 72 1.03 -5.17 1.11
C SER A 72 2.44 -5.53 0.62
N SER A 73 2.75 -5.22 -0.64
CA SER A 73 4.09 -5.42 -1.20
C SER A 73 5.13 -4.51 -0.55
N GLY A 74 4.79 -3.24 -0.32
CA GLY A 74 5.67 -2.27 0.36
C GLY A 74 6.02 -2.71 1.78
N CYS A 75 5.01 -3.05 2.59
CA CYS A 75 5.21 -3.48 3.98
C CYS A 75 6.05 -4.77 4.07
N ASN A 76 5.80 -5.75 3.19
CA ASN A 76 6.59 -6.98 3.15
C ASN A 76 8.06 -6.71 2.79
N LYS A 77 8.29 -5.82 1.83
CA LYS A 77 9.65 -5.42 1.45
C LYS A 77 10.36 -4.68 2.59
N GLU A 78 9.68 -3.72 3.23
CA GLU A 78 10.23 -3.00 4.38
C GLU A 78 10.59 -3.96 5.53
N LEU A 79 9.76 -4.97 5.79
CA LEU A 79 10.03 -6.00 6.77
C LEU A 79 11.26 -6.84 6.41
N GLU A 80 11.39 -7.26 5.15
CA GLU A 80 12.55 -8.03 4.68
C GLU A 80 13.85 -7.23 4.78
N ASP A 81 13.81 -5.95 4.37
CA ASP A 81 14.93 -5.02 4.47
C ASP A 81 15.34 -4.81 5.95
N GLU A 82 14.37 -4.70 6.87
CA GLU A 82 14.60 -4.57 8.31
C GLU A 82 15.27 -5.81 8.92
N ILE A 83 14.77 -7.00 8.56
CA ILE A 83 15.34 -8.28 9.00
C ILE A 83 16.78 -8.40 8.52
N GLN A 84 17.03 -8.12 7.24
CA GLN A 84 18.36 -8.23 6.66
C GLN A 84 19.34 -7.23 7.28
N ARG A 85 18.88 -6.00 7.54
CA ARG A 85 19.70 -4.99 8.22
C ARG A 85 20.07 -5.43 9.63
N THR A 86 19.09 -5.86 10.42
CA THR A 86 19.31 -6.36 11.78
C THR A 86 20.30 -7.53 11.79
N HIS A 87 20.11 -8.50 10.88
CA HIS A 87 21.01 -9.64 10.76
C HIS A 87 22.47 -9.23 10.45
N ASN A 88 22.64 -8.28 9.54
CA ASN A 88 23.95 -7.76 9.18
C ASN A 88 24.61 -7.02 10.35
N GLU A 89 23.85 -6.17 11.06
CA GLU A 89 24.34 -5.44 12.23
C GLU A 89 24.78 -6.40 13.34
N GLU A 90 23.98 -7.43 13.64
CA GLU A 90 24.31 -8.45 14.63
C GLU A 90 25.55 -9.25 14.26
N THR A 91 25.67 -9.63 12.99
CA THR A 91 26.86 -10.33 12.48
C THR A 91 28.10 -9.46 12.63
N GLN A 92 28.02 -8.17 12.28
CA GLN A 92 29.14 -7.23 12.43
C GLN A 92 29.50 -6.99 13.89
N ARG A 93 28.50 -6.85 14.78
CA ARG A 93 28.71 -6.68 16.22
C ARG A 93 29.42 -7.89 16.82
N ASN A 94 28.98 -9.09 16.46
CA ASN A 94 29.62 -10.33 16.90
C ASN A 94 31.08 -10.40 16.43
N ARG A 95 31.33 -10.18 15.13
CA ARG A 95 32.70 -10.19 14.57
C ARG A 95 33.60 -9.18 15.26
N LYS A 96 33.14 -7.94 15.49
CA LYS A 96 33.89 -6.92 16.23
C LYS A 96 34.24 -7.38 17.64
N ARG A 97 33.29 -8.01 18.34
CA ARG A 97 33.52 -8.52 19.69
C ARG A 97 34.52 -9.67 19.72
N VAL A 98 34.46 -10.58 18.75
CA VAL A 98 35.42 -11.68 18.61
C VAL A 98 36.82 -11.14 18.35
N ILE A 99 36.97 -10.17 17.43
CA ILE A 99 38.25 -9.51 17.15
C ILE A 99 38.81 -8.87 18.42
N GLU A 100 38.00 -8.11 19.16
CA GLU A 100 38.41 -7.46 20.40
C GLU A 100 38.96 -8.46 21.43
N ILE A 101 38.28 -9.60 21.60
CA ILE A 101 38.70 -10.66 22.52
C ILE A 101 40.05 -11.25 22.06
N ILE A 102 40.18 -11.58 20.77
CA ILE A 102 41.43 -12.14 20.22
C ILE A 102 42.58 -11.17 20.43
N THR A 103 42.41 -9.90 20.05
CA THR A 103 43.44 -8.86 20.21
C THR A 103 43.82 -8.66 21.67
N TYR A 104 42.86 -8.73 22.61
CA TYR A 104 43.16 -8.64 24.03
C TYR A 104 44.00 -9.83 24.52
N VAL A 105 43.65 -11.05 24.10
CA VAL A 105 44.40 -12.26 24.45
C VAL A 105 45.82 -12.21 23.87
N GLU A 106 45.98 -11.83 22.61
CA GLU A 106 47.29 -11.67 21.96
C GLU A 106 48.17 -10.66 22.71
N ARG A 107 47.58 -9.53 23.13
CA ARG A 107 48.28 -8.53 23.93
C ARG A 107 48.73 -9.09 25.28
N LEU A 108 47.89 -9.86 25.97
CA LEU A 108 48.28 -10.48 27.23
C LEU A 108 49.43 -11.47 27.05
N TYR A 109 49.41 -12.29 26.01
CA TYR A 109 50.53 -13.19 25.71
C TYR A 109 51.83 -12.42 25.46
N TYR A 110 51.77 -11.34 24.69
CA TYR A 110 52.92 -10.48 24.44
C TYR A 110 53.47 -9.83 25.72
N GLU A 111 52.60 -9.34 26.60
CA GLU A 111 53.00 -8.77 27.89
C GLU A 111 53.65 -9.82 28.82
N ILE A 112 53.17 -11.08 28.78
CA ILE A 112 53.78 -12.20 29.52
C ILE A 112 55.18 -12.51 28.96
N GLU A 113 55.31 -12.68 27.65
CA GLU A 113 56.59 -12.99 26.99
C GLU A 113 57.65 -11.91 27.28
N GLN A 114 57.28 -10.64 27.17
CA GLN A 114 58.17 -9.54 27.56
C GLN A 114 58.58 -9.59 29.03
N ALA A 115 57.66 -9.95 29.94
CA ALA A 115 57.98 -10.05 31.36
C ALA A 115 58.97 -11.19 31.63
N GLU A 116 58.84 -12.32 30.93
CA GLU A 116 59.76 -13.46 31.02
C GLU A 116 61.16 -13.12 30.47
N ASP A 117 61.23 -12.42 29.33
CA ASP A 117 62.50 -11.99 28.73
C ASP A 117 63.27 -10.98 29.59
N ASN A 118 62.56 -10.12 30.33
CA ASN A 118 63.17 -9.12 31.22
C ASN A 118 63.67 -9.68 32.56
N ILE A 119 63.42 -10.96 32.85
CA ILE A 119 63.84 -11.64 34.10
C ILE A 119 65.21 -12.33 33.93
N PHE A 120 65.72 -12.45 32.71
CA PHE A 120 67.06 -12.98 32.38
C PHE A 120 68.06 -11.89 31.97
#